data_AF-A0A1V5I9L9-F1
#
_entry.id   AF-A0A1V5I9L9-F1
#
_cell.length_a   1.000
_cell.length_b   1.000
_cell.length_c   1.000
_cell.angle_alpha   90.00
_cell.angle_beta   90.00
_cell.angle_gamma   90.00
#
_symmetry.space_group_name_H-M   'P 1'
#
loop_
_entity.id
_entity.type
_entity.pdbx_description
1 polymer ?
#
loop_
_entity_poly.entity_id
_entity_poly.type
_entity_poly.pdbx_seq_one_letter_code
_entity_poly.pdbx_strand_id
1 'polypeptide(L)'
;MAIPNFDGMGKEELMEFWARYHRPTRKDAEELVGDRSPGFTLVAAKAANYACNKAVAMTCREKGDAEAAKIYDLVCDRLRKELRL
;
A
#
# COMPACT_ATOMS: atom_id res chain seq x y z
N MET A 1 -6.10 13.48 4.70
CA MET A 1 -5.79 12.05 4.52
C MET A 1 -4.49 11.79 5.25
N ALA A 2 -4.47 10.83 6.18
CA ALA A 2 -3.29 10.53 7.01
C ALA A 2 -2.49 9.32 6.51
N ILE A 3 -2.65 8.93 5.24
CA ILE A 3 -1.92 7.82 4.65
C ILE A 3 -0.41 8.18 4.59
N PRO A 4 0.49 7.32 5.08
CA PRO A 4 1.91 7.61 5.14
C PRO A 4 2.56 7.64 3.75
N ASN A 5 3.71 8.31 3.66
CA ASN A 5 4.55 8.25 2.47
C ASN A 5 5.28 6.89 2.40
N PHE A 6 4.81 6.01 1.53
CA PHE A 6 5.41 4.69 1.32
C PHE A 6 6.78 4.72 0.63
N ASP A 7 7.22 5.82 0.01
CA ASP A 7 8.55 5.93 -0.66
C ASP A 7 9.72 5.91 0.32
N GLY A 8 9.49 6.27 1.58
CA GLY A 8 10.52 6.20 2.62
C GLY A 8 10.56 4.88 3.40
N MET A 9 9.65 3.94 3.12
CA MET A 9 9.50 2.72 3.94
C MET A 9 10.33 1.55 3.42
N GLY A 10 10.95 0.82 4.35
CA GLY A 10 11.60 -0.47 4.10
C GLY A 10 10.58 -1.60 3.84
N LYS A 11 11.08 -2.75 3.37
CA LYS A 11 10.24 -3.91 3.03
C LYS A 11 9.45 -4.41 4.23
N GLU A 12 10.09 -4.49 5.39
CA GLU A 12 9.47 -4.96 6.64
C GLU A 12 8.36 -4.01 7.09
N GLU A 13 8.62 -2.69 7.08
CA GLU A 13 7.62 -1.67 7.44
C GLU A 13 6.41 -1.68 6.51
N LEU A 14 6.64 -1.89 5.21
CA LEU A 14 5.56 -2.03 4.22
C LEU A 14 4.71 -3.27 4.48
N MET A 15 5.33 -4.39 4.87
CA MET A 15 4.62 -5.64 5.18
C MET A 15 3.89 -5.55 6.52
N GLU A 16 4.44 -4.86 7.53
CA GLU A 16 3.75 -4.56 8.79
C GLU A 16 2.51 -3.68 8.53
N PHE A 17 2.66 -2.66 7.69
CA PHE A 17 1.54 -1.83 7.27
C PHE A 17 0.45 -2.66 6.58
N TRP A 18 0.82 -3.53 5.63
CA TRP A 18 -0.13 -4.43 4.98
C TRP A 18 -0.80 -5.37 5.99
N ALA A 19 -0.05 -5.98 6.90
CA ALA A 19 -0.60 -6.89 7.90
C ALA A 19 -1.69 -6.21 8.73
N ARG A 20 -1.49 -4.94 9.10
CA ARG A 20 -2.47 -4.13 9.84
C ARG A 20 -3.71 -3.76 9.01
N TYR A 21 -3.55 -3.39 7.74
CA TYR A 21 -4.63 -2.73 6.97
C TYR A 21 -5.19 -3.53 5.78
N HIS A 22 -4.71 -4.75 5.50
CA HIS A 22 -5.21 -5.56 4.36
C HIS A 22 -6.67 -6.02 4.52
N ARG A 23 -7.15 -6.12 5.76
CA ARG A 23 -8.55 -6.39 6.13
C ARG A 23 -8.98 -5.38 7.18
N PRO A 24 -9.11 -4.10 6.82
CA PRO A 24 -9.25 -3.04 7.80
C PRO A 24 -10.65 -3.11 8.43
N THR A 25 -10.71 -3.00 9.76
CA THR A 25 -11.99 -2.67 10.40
C THR A 25 -12.38 -1.23 10.07
N ARG A 26 -13.63 -0.85 10.35
CA ARG A 26 -14.05 0.55 10.23
C ARG A 26 -13.22 1.48 11.13
N LYS A 27 -12.73 0.99 12.28
CA LYS A 27 -11.90 1.79 13.18
C LYS A 27 -10.51 2.02 12.56
N ASP A 28 -9.88 0.96 12.06
CA ASP A 28 -8.55 1.06 11.44
C ASP A 28 -8.58 1.95 10.20
N ALA A 29 -9.62 1.81 9.37
CA ALA A 29 -9.77 2.64 8.18
C ALA A 29 -9.99 4.12 8.53
N GLU A 30 -10.75 4.42 9.57
CA GLU A 30 -10.97 5.79 10.05
C GLU A 30 -9.69 6.40 10.60
N GLU A 31 -8.89 5.64 11.35
CA GLU A 31 -7.58 6.05 11.85
C GLU A 31 -6.61 6.39 10.71
N LEU A 32 -6.55 5.53 9.68
CA LEU A 32 -5.63 5.70 8.55
C LEU A 32 -6.06 6.81 7.59
N VAL A 33 -7.35 6.87 7.24
CA VAL A 33 -7.86 7.84 6.26
C VAL A 33 -8.04 9.22 6.91
N GLY A 34 -8.44 9.24 8.19
CA GLY A 34 -8.76 10.44 8.95
C GLY A 34 -10.19 10.92 8.78
N ASP A 35 -11.06 10.13 8.11
CA ASP A 35 -12.49 10.40 7.96
C ASP A 35 -13.30 9.10 7.75
N ARG A 36 -14.64 9.25 7.69
CA ARG A 36 -15.60 8.16 7.43
C ARG A 36 -16.40 8.37 6.14
N SER A 37 -15.80 9.03 5.15
CA SER A 37 -16.43 9.26 3.85
C SER A 37 -16.82 7.92 3.18
N PRO A 38 -17.85 7.89 2.32
CA PRO A 38 -18.22 6.67 1.61
C PRO A 38 -17.02 6.04 0.90
N GLY A 39 -16.71 4.78 1.23
CA GLY A 39 -15.58 4.05 0.66
C GLY A 39 -14.26 4.16 1.43
N PHE A 40 -14.20 4.82 2.59
CA PHE A 40 -12.97 4.95 3.39
C PHE A 40 -12.29 3.61 3.76
N THR A 41 -13.06 2.53 3.97
CA THR A 41 -12.50 1.18 4.18
C THR A 41 -11.82 0.61 2.94
N LEU A 42 -12.35 0.93 1.75
CA LEU A 42 -11.73 0.56 0.48
C LEU A 42 -10.43 1.35 0.26
N VAL A 43 -10.38 2.62 0.66
CA VAL A 43 -9.15 3.43 0.61
C VAL A 43 -8.06 2.79 1.48
N ALA A 44 -8.39 2.39 2.71
CA ALA A 44 -7.45 1.71 3.60
C ALA A 44 -6.95 0.38 3.00
N ALA A 45 -7.84 -0.45 2.46
CA ALA A 45 -7.46 -1.71 1.82
C ALA A 45 -6.57 -1.50 0.57
N LYS A 46 -6.85 -0.47 -0.23
CA LYS A 46 -6.02 -0.11 -1.39
C LYS A 46 -4.63 0.37 -0.97
N ALA A 47 -4.53 1.14 0.12
CA ALA A 47 -3.25 1.57 0.68
C ALA A 47 -2.42 0.37 1.16
N ALA A 48 -3.06 -0.61 1.82
CA ALA A 48 -2.39 -1.85 2.20
C ALA A 48 -1.90 -2.64 0.98
N ASN A 49 -2.73 -2.75 -0.06
CA ASN A 49 -2.34 -3.39 -1.32
C ASN A 49 -1.15 -2.69 -1.97
N TYR A 50 -1.11 -1.35 -1.96
CA TYR A 50 0.03 -0.60 -2.44
C TYR A 50 1.30 -1.00 -1.67
N ALA A 51 1.24 -1.02 -0.34
CA ALA A 51 2.38 -1.36 0.51
C ALA A 51 2.93 -2.77 0.20
N CYS A 52 2.04 -3.77 0.10
CA CYS A 52 2.44 -5.14 -0.24
C CYS A 52 3.05 -5.25 -1.64
N ASN A 53 2.43 -4.67 -2.68
CA ASN A 53 2.98 -4.70 -4.04
C ASN A 53 4.37 -4.05 -4.09
N LYS A 54 4.57 -2.97 -3.35
CA LYS A 54 5.87 -2.32 -3.25
C LYS A 54 6.94 -3.20 -2.58
N ALA A 55 6.60 -3.82 -1.45
CA ALA A 55 7.49 -4.76 -0.77
C ALA A 55 7.87 -5.94 -1.67
N VAL A 56 6.93 -6.44 -2.46
CA VAL A 56 7.19 -7.50 -3.45
C VAL A 56 8.09 -6.99 -4.57
N ALA A 57 7.85 -5.79 -5.11
CA ALA A 57 8.74 -5.18 -6.11
C ALA A 57 10.18 -5.05 -5.59
N MET A 58 10.36 -4.64 -4.34
CA MET A 58 11.68 -4.60 -3.69
C MET A 58 12.32 -5.99 -3.64
N THR A 59 11.56 -7.01 -3.23
CA THR A 59 12.03 -8.41 -3.17
C THR A 59 12.42 -8.94 -4.55
N CYS A 60 11.64 -8.64 -5.59
CA CYS A 60 11.95 -9.02 -6.98
C CYS A 60 13.28 -8.39 -7.44
N ARG A 61 13.51 -7.10 -7.13
CA ARG A 61 14.78 -6.42 -7.43
C ARG A 61 15.96 -7.04 -6.70
N GLU A 62 15.81 -7.34 -5.41
CA GLU A 62 16.85 -8.03 -4.61
C GLU A 62 17.24 -9.39 -5.22
N LYS A 63 16.27 -10.10 -5.80
CA LYS A 63 16.47 -11.40 -6.45
C LYS A 63 16.94 -11.31 -7.92
N GLY A 64 17.06 -10.11 -8.48
CA GLY A 64 17.43 -9.90 -9.88
C GLY A 64 16.28 -10.12 -10.89
N ASP A 65 15.04 -10.27 -10.43
CA ASP A 65 13.87 -10.41 -11.29
C ASP A 65 13.27 -9.04 -11.65
N ALA A 66 13.92 -8.38 -12.61
CA ALA A 66 13.56 -7.04 -13.04
C ALA A 66 12.20 -6.98 -13.79
N GLU A 67 11.78 -8.08 -14.41
CA GLU A 67 10.51 -8.15 -15.14
C GLU A 67 9.33 -8.22 -14.16
N ALA A 68 9.41 -9.11 -13.17
CA ALA A 68 8.40 -9.17 -12.12
C ALA A 68 8.29 -7.85 -11.36
N ALA A 69 9.43 -7.23 -11.00
CA ALA A 69 9.44 -5.93 -10.31
C ALA A 69 8.64 -4.86 -11.07
N LYS A 70 8.78 -4.78 -12.40
CA LYS A 70 8.02 -3.82 -13.23
C LYS A 70 6.52 -4.04 -13.17
N ILE A 71 6.06 -5.29 -13.12
CA ILE A 71 4.62 -5.60 -13.03
C ILE A 71 4.06 -5.04 -11.71
N TYR A 72 4.77 -5.26 -10.61
CA TYR A 72 4.38 -4.73 -9.30
C TYR A 72 4.44 -3.20 -9.24
N ASP A 73 5.42 -2.58 -9.90
CA ASP A 73 5.51 -1.12 -10.03
C ASP A 73 4.30 -0.54 -10.79
N LEU A 74 3.85 -1.17 -11.87
CA LEU A 74 2.66 -0.74 -12.61
C LEU A 74 1.39 -0.77 -11.73
N VAL A 75 1.26 -1.78 -10.88
CA VAL A 75 0.17 -1.85 -9.90
C VAL A 75 0.30 -0.72 -8.87
N CYS A 76 1.51 -0.46 -8.37
CA CYS A 76 1.77 0.64 -7.44
C CYS A 76 1.42 2.00 -8.06
N ASP A 77 1.82 2.26 -9.29
CA ASP A 77 1.52 3.50 -10.01
C ASP A 77 0.03 3.73 -10.19
N ARG A 78 -0.72 2.65 -10.50
CA ARG A 78 -2.18 2.72 -10.57
C ARG A 78 -2.79 3.05 -9.22
N LEU A 79 -2.39 2.35 -8.16
CA LEU A 79 -2.93 2.57 -6.81
C LEU A 79 -2.56 3.95 -6.26
N ARG A 80 -1.35 4.44 -6.54
CA ARG A 80 -0.92 5.82 -6.22
C ARG A 80 -1.86 6.85 -6.81
N LYS A 81 -2.21 6.72 -8.10
CA LYS A 81 -3.18 7.61 -8.78
C LYS A 81 -4.57 7.54 -8.15
N GLU A 82 -5.05 6.33 -7.86
CA GLU A 82 -6.37 6.13 -7.25
C GLU A 82 -6.46 6.71 -5.82
N LEU A 83 -5.36 6.62 -5.06
CA LEU A 83 -5.26 7.10 -3.68
C LEU A 83 -4.84 8.58 -3.57
N ARG A 84 -4.38 9.19 -4.66
CA ARG A 84 -3.81 10.55 -4.71
C ARG A 84 -2.60 10.70 -3.76
N LEU A 85 -1.74 9.68 -3.76
CA LEU A 85 -0.47 9.65 -3.04
C LEU A 85 0.67 10.27 -3.85
#